data_AF-A0A935T645-F1
#
_entry.id   AF-A0A935T645-F1
#
_cell.length_a   1.000
_cell.length_b   1.000
_cell.length_c   1.000
_cell.angle_alpha   90.00
_cell.angle_beta   90.00
_cell.angle_gamma   90.00
#
_symmetry.space_group_name_H-M   'P 1'
#
loop_
_entity.id
_entity.type
_entity.pdbx_description
1 polymer ?
#
loop_
_entity_poly.entity_id
_entity_poly.type
_entity_poly.pdbx_seq_one_letter_code
_entity_poly.pdbx_strand_id
1 'polypeptide(L)'
;MKRTTFDRSLTRNIESRICSKRHADPPPHRSARCLQPRSGTPLDGRTSRVEIQPFFDEQTSTLTYVVHDGRFAVVIDPVRNYDPKSARTSWRSAEEVAAHLDREGLSVPYVIDTHAHADHMTGLPFFKARYGARSVTGSRVGEIQRVFRDIFDLGDAFPVDGRPFDVLIDEGMRLRFGSLEVEALHTPGHTPAHMSWKIGDAVFLGDTLFMPDYGTARCDFPGGSASTLYDSIQRLYAMPEATRLFVCHDYRPGGRPVEHQTSVGEQKRKNVQIDAHTTREQYVAFREKKDAELEAPALILPSIQVNIRAGELPEPAANGTAYLKIPLDKLGGCGR
;
A
#
# COMPACT_ATOMS: atom_id res chain seq x y z
N MET A 1 3.32 33.99 64.70
CA MET A 1 4.28 33.49 63.69
C MET A 1 4.72 32.07 64.07
N LYS A 2 4.09 31.05 63.48
CA LYS A 2 4.36 29.63 63.75
C LYS A 2 5.11 29.02 62.56
N ARG A 3 6.21 28.32 62.85
CA ARG A 3 6.93 27.43 61.92
C ARG A 3 6.17 26.12 61.80
N THR A 4 6.02 25.62 60.58
CA THR A 4 5.62 24.23 60.30
C THR A 4 6.59 23.65 59.29
N THR A 5 7.36 22.68 59.78
CA THR A 5 8.23 21.76 59.05
C THR A 5 7.39 20.75 58.27
N PHE A 6 7.70 20.54 56.99
CA PHE A 6 7.11 19.46 56.20
C PHE A 6 8.09 18.30 56.05
N ASP A 7 7.59 17.13 56.39
CA ASP A 7 8.23 15.83 56.55
C ASP A 7 8.60 15.21 55.19
N ARG A 8 9.85 14.75 55.07
CA ARG A 8 10.39 13.99 53.93
C ARG A 8 10.38 12.50 54.29
N SER A 9 9.24 11.83 54.16
CA SER A 9 9.18 10.37 54.34
C SER A 9 8.04 9.69 53.59
N LEU A 10 7.89 9.95 52.28
CA LEU A 10 7.07 9.08 51.42
C LEU A 10 7.61 9.07 49.99
N THR A 11 8.60 8.20 49.75
CA THR A 11 9.03 7.67 48.42
C THR A 11 10.22 6.73 48.64
N ARG A 12 9.98 5.61 49.33
CA ARG A 12 10.85 4.44 49.29
C ARG A 12 9.97 3.21 49.17
N ASN A 13 9.67 2.85 47.92
CA ASN A 13 9.37 1.51 47.46
C ASN A 13 8.86 1.65 46.02
N ILE A 14 9.79 1.55 45.06
CA ILE A 14 9.71 1.02 43.68
C ILE A 14 11.04 1.42 43.00
N GLU A 15 12.19 1.00 43.56
CA GLU A 15 13.51 1.20 42.90
C GLU A 15 14.48 0.02 43.15
N SER A 16 13.98 -1.21 43.27
CA SER A 16 14.87 -2.37 43.48
C SER A 16 14.54 -3.65 42.70
N ARG A 17 13.85 -3.55 41.56
CA ARG A 17 13.60 -4.73 40.70
C ARG A 17 13.91 -4.58 39.21
N ILE A 18 14.79 -3.67 38.82
CA ILE A 18 15.28 -3.60 37.43
C ILE A 18 16.78 -3.33 37.42
N CYS A 19 17.57 -4.26 37.93
CA CYS A 19 19.01 -4.31 37.64
C CYS A 19 19.49 -5.76 37.68
N SER A 20 19.19 -6.50 36.61
CA SER A 20 19.83 -7.79 36.26
C SER A 20 19.18 -8.31 34.98
N LYS A 21 19.51 -7.73 33.82
CA LYS A 21 19.55 -8.50 32.57
C LYS A 21 20.80 -8.10 31.81
N ARG A 22 21.72 -9.06 31.79
CA ARG A 22 22.98 -9.04 31.07
C ARG A 22 22.71 -8.94 29.57
N HIS A 23 23.63 -8.30 28.86
CA HIS A 23 23.69 -8.22 27.41
C HIS A 23 23.40 -9.59 26.77
N ALA A 24 22.34 -9.64 25.97
CA ALA A 24 22.15 -10.62 24.93
C ALA A 24 22.34 -9.89 23.60
N ASP A 25 23.23 -10.41 22.77
CA ASP A 25 23.49 -9.87 21.44
C ASP A 25 22.18 -9.78 20.62
N PRO A 26 22.03 -8.77 19.74
CA PRO A 26 20.89 -8.70 18.85
C PRO A 26 20.88 -9.91 17.91
N PRO A 27 19.70 -10.49 17.61
CA PRO A 27 19.63 -11.61 16.68
C PRO A 27 20.07 -11.16 15.28
N PRO A 28 20.68 -12.04 14.48
CA PRO A 28 21.17 -11.68 13.15
C PRO A 28 20.01 -11.22 12.24
N HIS A 29 20.23 -10.13 11.52
CA HIS A 29 19.32 -9.58 10.53
C HIS A 29 18.93 -10.64 9.50
N ARG A 30 17.63 -10.97 9.42
CA ARG A 30 17.08 -11.79 8.34
C ARG A 30 16.97 -10.92 7.09
N SER A 31 17.86 -11.15 6.12
CA SER A 31 17.74 -10.59 4.77
C SER A 31 16.37 -10.93 4.17
N ALA A 32 15.69 -9.96 3.56
CA ALA A 32 14.51 -10.22 2.73
C ALA A 32 14.85 -11.32 1.72
N ARG A 33 14.14 -12.47 1.80
CA ARG A 33 14.33 -13.56 0.85
C ARG A 33 13.40 -13.32 -0.34
N CYS A 34 13.99 -13.08 -1.50
CA CYS A 34 13.31 -13.32 -2.78
C CYS A 34 12.88 -14.81 -2.78
N LEU A 35 11.56 -15.05 -2.77
CA LEU A 35 11.02 -16.40 -2.86
C LEU A 35 11.27 -16.92 -4.28
N GLN A 36 11.77 -18.13 -4.44
CA GLN A 36 11.81 -18.76 -5.77
C GLN A 36 10.48 -19.46 -6.05
N PRO A 37 10.02 -19.50 -7.31
CA PRO A 37 8.79 -20.19 -7.68
C PRO A 37 8.89 -21.67 -7.32
N ARG A 38 7.97 -22.16 -6.48
CA ARG A 38 7.79 -23.59 -6.22
C ARG A 38 6.60 -24.09 -7.01
N SER A 39 6.80 -25.16 -7.78
CA SER A 39 5.72 -25.91 -8.42
C SER A 39 4.83 -26.55 -7.35
N GLY A 40 3.58 -26.09 -7.25
CA GLY A 40 2.58 -26.64 -6.33
C GLY A 40 1.83 -27.82 -6.96
N THR A 41 1.54 -28.84 -6.16
CA THR A 41 0.65 -29.97 -6.48
C THR A 41 -0.79 -29.48 -6.73
N PRO A 42 -1.57 -30.09 -7.65
CA PRO A 42 -2.94 -29.65 -7.96
C PRO A 42 -3.86 -29.74 -6.74
N LEU A 43 -4.74 -28.74 -6.57
CA LEU A 43 -5.72 -28.66 -5.50
C LEU A 43 -6.88 -29.66 -5.74
N ASP A 44 -7.33 -30.28 -4.65
CA ASP A 44 -8.54 -31.11 -4.60
C ASP A 44 -9.78 -30.26 -4.95
N GLY A 45 -10.72 -30.84 -5.71
CA GLY A 45 -11.73 -30.16 -6.54
C GLY A 45 -12.88 -29.43 -5.83
N ARG A 46 -12.67 -28.83 -4.66
CA ARG A 46 -13.60 -27.82 -4.13
C ARG A 46 -13.13 -26.45 -4.61
N THR A 47 -13.93 -25.81 -5.45
CA THR A 47 -13.78 -24.37 -5.75
C THR A 47 -13.88 -23.60 -4.44
N SER A 48 -12.73 -23.21 -3.88
CA SER A 48 -12.67 -22.36 -2.70
C SER A 48 -13.29 -21.02 -3.05
N ARG A 49 -14.41 -20.67 -2.40
CA ARG A 49 -15.11 -19.42 -2.65
C ARG A 49 -14.22 -18.26 -2.18
N VAL A 50 -13.83 -17.38 -3.11
CA VAL A 50 -13.12 -16.14 -2.80
C VAL A 50 -14.14 -15.14 -2.25
N GLU A 51 -14.06 -14.83 -0.96
CA GLU A 51 -14.85 -13.77 -0.35
C GLU A 51 -14.02 -12.48 -0.34
N ILE A 52 -14.67 -11.35 -0.66
CA ILE A 52 -14.01 -10.04 -0.78
C ILE A 52 -14.87 -9.01 -0.05
N GLN A 53 -14.28 -8.34 0.95
CA GLN A 53 -14.91 -7.26 1.69
C GLN A 53 -14.13 -5.96 1.48
N PRO A 54 -14.72 -4.94 0.82
CA PRO A 54 -14.12 -3.61 0.69
C PRO A 54 -14.35 -2.75 1.95
N PHE A 55 -13.41 -1.84 2.21
CA PHE A 55 -13.47 -0.79 3.23
C PHE A 55 -13.02 0.53 2.59
N PHE A 56 -13.87 1.55 2.63
CA PHE A 56 -13.62 2.83 1.98
C PHE A 56 -13.18 3.88 3.00
N ASP A 57 -12.03 4.52 2.76
CA ASP A 57 -11.57 5.67 3.54
C ASP A 57 -12.01 6.98 2.88
N GLU A 58 -12.97 7.67 3.50
CA GLU A 58 -13.54 8.91 2.98
C GLU A 58 -12.52 10.06 2.82
N GLN A 59 -11.42 10.05 3.59
CA GLN A 59 -10.43 11.13 3.53
C GLN A 59 -9.56 11.05 2.28
N THR A 60 -9.23 9.83 1.86
CA THR A 60 -8.24 9.54 0.80
C THR A 60 -8.89 8.95 -0.45
N SER A 61 -10.17 8.58 -0.36
CA SER A 61 -10.90 7.80 -1.37
C SER A 61 -10.34 6.40 -1.61
N THR A 62 -9.50 5.89 -0.70
CA THR A 62 -8.84 4.59 -0.82
C THR A 62 -9.79 3.45 -0.46
N LEU A 63 -9.70 2.36 -1.20
CA LEU A 63 -10.36 1.09 -0.94
C LEU A 63 -9.34 0.08 -0.43
N THR A 64 -9.45 -0.26 0.85
CA THR A 64 -8.77 -1.42 1.44
C THR A 64 -9.63 -2.66 1.23
N TYR A 65 -9.01 -3.80 0.93
CA TYR A 65 -9.73 -5.07 0.74
C TYR A 65 -9.29 -6.14 1.72
N VAL A 66 -10.26 -6.88 2.27
CA VAL A 66 -10.03 -8.17 2.90
C VAL A 66 -10.47 -9.27 1.93
N VAL A 67 -9.56 -10.18 1.62
CA VAL A 67 -9.81 -11.31 0.70
C VAL A 67 -9.54 -12.60 1.44
N HIS A 68 -10.51 -13.52 1.52
CA HIS A 68 -10.34 -14.73 2.32
C HIS A 68 -10.99 -15.98 1.74
N ASP A 69 -10.53 -17.13 2.21
CA ASP A 69 -11.08 -18.47 1.90
C ASP A 69 -12.04 -19.00 2.99
N GLY A 70 -12.33 -18.16 4.00
CA GLY A 70 -13.13 -18.51 5.17
C GLY A 70 -12.30 -18.86 6.41
N ARG A 71 -10.97 -18.95 6.28
CA ARG A 71 -10.05 -19.16 7.41
C ARG A 71 -8.84 -18.25 7.35
N PHE A 72 -8.25 -18.09 6.18
CA PHE A 72 -7.07 -17.26 5.95
C PHE A 72 -7.44 -16.07 5.08
N ALA A 73 -6.91 -14.90 5.43
CA ALA A 73 -7.18 -13.64 4.76
C ALA A 73 -5.89 -12.93 4.33
N VAL A 74 -5.99 -12.16 3.26
CA VAL A 74 -5.02 -11.13 2.88
C VAL A 74 -5.72 -9.77 3.00
N VAL A 75 -4.99 -8.80 3.56
CA VAL A 75 -5.41 -7.39 3.57
C VAL A 75 -4.61 -6.65 2.50
N ILE A 76 -5.29 -5.94 1.61
CA ILE A 76 -4.68 -5.22 0.47
C ILE A 76 -4.90 -3.72 0.64
N ASP A 77 -3.84 -2.93 0.49
CA ASP A 77 -3.80 -1.47 0.57
C ASP A 77 -4.47 -0.89 1.85
N PRO A 78 -4.05 -1.33 3.07
CA PRO A 78 -4.61 -0.81 4.31
C PRO A 78 -4.21 0.65 4.55
N VAL A 79 -5.07 1.42 5.21
CA VAL A 79 -4.83 2.84 5.49
C VAL A 79 -4.44 3.10 6.95
N ARG A 80 -3.38 3.89 7.14
CA ARG A 80 -3.09 4.65 8.36
C ARG A 80 -3.59 6.08 8.18
N ASN A 81 -4.57 6.48 8.98
CA ASN A 81 -5.12 7.83 8.87
C ASN A 81 -4.08 8.87 9.32
N TYR A 82 -4.03 9.99 8.62
CA TYR A 82 -3.10 11.09 8.89
C TYR A 82 -3.81 12.44 8.73
N ASP A 83 -3.78 13.28 9.76
CA ASP A 83 -4.24 14.67 9.67
C ASP A 83 -3.04 15.60 9.36
N PRO A 84 -2.96 16.16 8.14
CA PRO A 84 -1.84 17.03 7.75
C PRO A 84 -1.79 18.35 8.52
N LYS A 85 -2.89 18.78 9.17
CA LYS A 85 -2.93 20.03 9.93
C LYS A 85 -2.26 19.90 11.29
N SER A 86 -2.40 18.74 11.93
CA SER A 86 -1.85 18.46 13.26
C SER A 86 -0.70 17.45 13.27
N ALA A 87 -0.36 16.88 12.10
CA ALA A 87 0.57 15.77 11.93
C ALA A 87 0.25 14.55 12.82
N ARG A 88 -1.02 14.36 13.16
CA ARG A 88 -1.48 13.22 13.97
C ARG A 88 -1.77 12.03 13.08
N THR A 89 -1.44 10.85 13.58
CA THR A 89 -1.81 9.59 12.95
C THR A 89 -2.78 8.83 13.83
N SER A 90 -3.64 8.01 13.22
CA SER A 90 -4.47 7.04 13.92
C SER A 90 -4.61 5.77 13.08
N TRP A 91 -5.12 4.71 13.71
CA TRP A 91 -5.37 3.42 13.07
C TRP A 91 -6.85 3.18 12.79
N ARG A 92 -7.69 4.23 12.77
CA ARG A 92 -9.15 4.08 12.70
C ARG A 92 -9.59 3.17 11.54
N SER A 93 -9.12 3.43 10.32
CA SER A 93 -9.49 2.61 9.15
C SER A 93 -8.95 1.17 9.26
N ALA A 94 -7.74 0.99 9.80
CA ALA A 94 -7.16 -0.33 10.06
C ALA A 94 -7.89 -1.10 11.18
N GLU A 95 -8.42 -0.40 12.18
CA GLU A 95 -9.22 -0.95 13.29
C GLU A 95 -10.58 -1.44 12.79
N GLU A 96 -11.22 -0.75 11.84
CA GLU A 96 -12.46 -1.20 11.20
C GLU A 96 -12.25 -2.52 10.44
N VAL A 97 -11.15 -2.62 9.69
CA VAL A 97 -10.75 -3.85 9.00
C VAL A 97 -10.44 -4.96 10.00
N ALA A 98 -9.72 -4.67 11.10
CA ALA A 98 -9.45 -5.64 12.15
C ALA A 98 -10.72 -6.15 12.84
N ALA A 99 -11.70 -5.28 13.10
CA ALA A 99 -12.97 -5.67 13.70
C ALA A 99 -13.73 -6.67 12.82
N HIS A 100 -13.64 -6.53 11.49
CA HIS A 100 -14.16 -7.54 10.57
C HIS A 100 -13.38 -8.86 10.65
N LEU A 101 -12.05 -8.80 10.53
CA LEU A 101 -11.20 -9.99 10.60
C LEU A 101 -11.42 -10.81 11.89
N ASP A 102 -11.52 -10.13 13.03
CA ASP A 102 -11.72 -10.76 14.33
C ASP A 102 -13.11 -11.40 14.45
N ARG A 103 -14.15 -10.71 13.97
CA ARG A 103 -15.53 -11.22 13.97
C ARG A 103 -15.67 -12.47 13.11
N GLU A 104 -15.02 -12.50 11.96
CA GLU A 104 -15.01 -13.65 11.06
C GLU A 104 -14.00 -14.75 11.49
N GLY A 105 -13.18 -14.49 12.52
CA GLY A 105 -12.20 -15.46 13.02
C GLY A 105 -11.04 -15.76 12.05
N LEU A 106 -10.66 -14.78 11.23
CA LEU A 106 -9.71 -14.94 10.13
C LEU A 106 -8.24 -14.80 10.59
N SER A 107 -7.38 -15.67 10.08
CA SER A 107 -5.92 -15.58 10.23
C SER A 107 -5.32 -14.77 9.08
N VAL A 108 -4.41 -13.83 9.37
CA VAL A 108 -3.84 -12.92 8.35
C VAL A 108 -2.35 -13.20 8.13
N PRO A 109 -1.95 -14.14 7.26
CA PRO A 109 -0.55 -14.40 6.97
C PRO A 109 0.16 -13.25 6.23
N TYR A 110 -0.58 -12.47 5.43
CA TYR A 110 -0.02 -11.40 4.60
C TYR A 110 -0.86 -10.14 4.64
N VAL A 111 -0.17 -9.00 4.60
CA VAL A 111 -0.71 -7.67 4.36
C VAL A 111 0.11 -7.04 3.22
N ILE A 112 -0.55 -6.51 2.20
CA ILE A 112 0.09 -6.25 0.90
C ILE A 112 -0.27 -4.85 0.40
N ASP A 113 0.71 -4.12 -0.13
CA ASP A 113 0.46 -2.91 -0.91
C ASP A 113 0.64 -3.19 -2.41
N THR A 114 -0.26 -2.66 -3.25
CA THR A 114 -0.14 -2.66 -4.72
C THR A 114 1.03 -1.81 -5.20
N HIS A 115 1.26 -0.67 -4.55
CA HIS A 115 2.36 0.24 -4.86
C HIS A 115 2.71 1.12 -3.66
N ALA A 116 3.78 1.90 -3.76
CA ALA A 116 4.09 2.92 -2.76
C ALA A 116 3.14 4.11 -2.94
N HIS A 117 2.05 4.11 -2.15
CA HIS A 117 0.97 5.10 -2.26
C HIS A 117 1.45 6.54 -2.02
N ALA A 118 0.87 7.48 -2.76
CA ALA A 118 1.17 8.92 -2.66
C ALA A 118 0.03 9.71 -1.99
N ASP A 119 -1.12 9.10 -1.76
CA ASP A 119 -2.34 9.75 -1.28
C ASP A 119 -2.66 9.38 0.17
N HIS A 120 -2.14 8.26 0.69
CA HIS A 120 -2.31 7.83 2.08
C HIS A 120 -1.06 7.14 2.64
N MET A 121 -0.93 7.11 3.98
CA MET A 121 0.09 6.29 4.64
C MET A 121 -0.42 4.85 4.76
N THR A 122 0.41 3.86 4.46
CA THR A 122 0.00 2.46 4.53
C THR A 122 -0.18 1.97 5.98
N GLY A 123 -1.13 1.06 6.15
CA GLY A 123 -1.51 0.40 7.37
C GLY A 123 -0.70 -0.85 7.70
N LEU A 124 0.29 -1.26 6.87
CA LEU A 124 1.03 -2.52 7.06
C LEU A 124 1.49 -2.77 8.51
N PRO A 125 2.12 -1.80 9.22
CA PRO A 125 2.65 -2.04 10.56
C PRO A 125 1.60 -2.47 11.58
N PHE A 126 0.36 -1.98 11.45
CA PHE A 126 -0.74 -2.36 12.33
C PHE A 126 -1.05 -3.85 12.22
N PHE A 127 -1.17 -4.36 10.99
CA PHE A 127 -1.47 -5.78 10.76
C PHE A 127 -0.28 -6.69 11.09
N LYS A 128 0.95 -6.22 10.88
CA LYS A 128 2.16 -6.91 11.36
C LYS A 128 2.12 -7.07 12.87
N ALA A 129 1.87 -5.99 13.61
CA ALA A 129 1.85 -6.02 15.07
C ALA A 129 0.68 -6.82 15.65
N ARG A 130 -0.52 -6.70 15.08
CA ARG A 130 -1.75 -7.34 15.60
C ARG A 130 -1.88 -8.81 15.23
N TYR A 131 -1.55 -9.17 14.00
CA TYR A 131 -1.81 -10.51 13.45
C TYR A 131 -0.54 -11.32 13.16
N GLY A 132 0.65 -10.73 13.33
CA GLY A 132 1.90 -11.35 12.88
C GLY A 132 1.96 -11.50 11.36
N ALA A 133 1.18 -10.71 10.62
CA ALA A 133 1.18 -10.70 9.16
C ALA A 133 2.55 -10.31 8.63
N ARG A 134 2.92 -10.84 7.46
CA ARG A 134 4.12 -10.42 6.72
C ARG A 134 3.75 -9.34 5.72
N SER A 135 4.47 -8.22 5.72
CA SER A 135 4.31 -7.19 4.69
C SER A 135 4.84 -7.67 3.34
N VAL A 136 4.07 -7.41 2.28
CA VAL A 136 4.40 -7.80 0.90
C VAL A 136 4.31 -6.58 -0.01
N THR A 137 5.25 -6.46 -0.94
CA THR A 137 5.15 -5.50 -2.06
C THR A 137 5.94 -6.02 -3.27
N GLY A 138 5.83 -5.32 -4.41
CA GLY A 138 6.59 -5.63 -5.62
C GLY A 138 8.11 -5.53 -5.40
N SER A 139 8.86 -6.45 -6.00
CA SER A 139 10.33 -6.51 -5.92
C SER A 139 11.04 -5.22 -6.37
N ARG A 140 10.39 -4.43 -7.22
CA ARG A 140 10.90 -3.17 -7.78
C ARG A 140 10.73 -1.95 -6.88
N VAL A 141 10.20 -2.10 -5.67
CA VAL A 141 10.04 -0.96 -4.72
C VAL A 141 11.35 -0.22 -4.45
N GLY A 142 12.50 -0.88 -4.60
CA GLY A 142 13.83 -0.28 -4.51
C GLY A 142 14.07 0.86 -5.52
N GLU A 143 13.39 0.82 -6.67
CA GLU A 143 13.41 1.91 -7.66
C GLU A 143 12.79 3.19 -7.10
N ILE A 144 11.65 3.07 -6.40
CA ILE A 144 10.98 4.18 -5.71
C ILE A 144 11.82 4.67 -4.53
N GLN A 145 12.33 3.74 -3.72
CA GLN A 145 13.18 4.07 -2.58
C GLN A 145 14.40 4.90 -2.99
N ARG A 146 15.04 4.58 -4.12
CA ARG A 146 16.21 5.32 -4.62
C ARG A 146 15.88 6.77 -4.94
N VAL A 147 14.78 7.00 -5.67
CA VAL A 147 14.33 8.35 -6.03
C VAL A 147 14.04 9.18 -4.77
N PHE A 148 13.24 8.62 -3.86
CA PHE A 148 12.80 9.37 -2.69
C PHE A 148 13.84 9.46 -1.57
N ARG A 149 14.83 8.56 -1.52
CA ARG A 149 16.01 8.73 -0.69
C ARG A 149 16.70 10.06 -0.98
N ASP A 150 16.86 10.38 -2.26
CA ASP A 150 17.56 11.58 -2.69
C ASP A 150 16.66 12.83 -2.49
N ILE A 151 15.36 12.74 -2.78
CA ILE A 151 14.40 13.85 -2.58
C ILE A 151 14.28 14.26 -1.09
N PHE A 152 14.19 13.29 -0.18
CA PHE A 152 14.07 13.56 1.25
C PHE A 152 15.40 13.64 1.97
N ASP A 153 16.54 13.49 1.28
CA ASP A 153 17.86 13.50 1.89
C ASP A 153 17.92 12.51 3.08
N LEU A 154 17.70 11.22 2.79
CA LEU A 154 17.65 10.16 3.81
C LEU A 154 19.02 9.53 4.11
N GLY A 155 20.05 9.96 3.38
CA GLY A 155 21.43 9.46 3.51
C GLY A 155 21.65 8.06 2.92
N ASP A 156 22.92 7.71 2.72
CA ASP A 156 23.32 6.46 2.06
C ASP A 156 22.97 5.19 2.83
N ALA A 157 22.75 5.31 4.14
CA ALA A 157 22.34 4.20 4.99
C ALA A 157 20.88 3.78 4.75
N PHE A 158 20.05 4.64 4.13
CA PHE A 158 18.68 4.31 3.83
C PHE A 158 18.61 3.22 2.75
N PRO A 159 17.90 2.10 2.99
CA PRO A 159 17.86 0.99 2.05
C PRO A 159 17.07 1.35 0.78
N VAL A 160 17.59 0.89 -0.36
CA VAL A 160 16.98 1.07 -1.70
C VAL A 160 16.78 -0.26 -2.43
N ASP A 161 16.66 -1.35 -1.65
CA ASP A 161 16.54 -2.73 -2.10
C ASP A 161 15.27 -3.42 -1.58
N GLY A 162 14.32 -2.66 -1.04
CA GLY A 162 13.04 -3.17 -0.53
C GLY A 162 13.12 -3.90 0.81
N ARG A 163 14.28 -3.96 1.48
CA ARG A 163 14.42 -4.69 2.76
C ARG A 163 13.52 -4.26 3.93
N PRO A 164 12.87 -3.06 3.97
CA PRO A 164 11.84 -2.79 4.98
C PRO A 164 10.62 -3.71 4.89
N PHE A 165 10.35 -4.33 3.74
CA PHE A 165 9.26 -5.26 3.54
C PHE A 165 9.68 -6.71 3.85
N ASP A 166 8.77 -7.53 4.39
CA ASP A 166 9.09 -8.92 4.77
C ASP A 166 9.13 -9.87 3.57
N VAL A 167 8.43 -9.52 2.49
CA VAL A 167 8.37 -10.26 1.22
C VAL A 167 8.42 -9.28 0.06
N LEU A 168 9.35 -9.54 -0.86
CA LEU A 168 9.40 -8.92 -2.17
C LEU A 168 9.00 -9.96 -3.21
N ILE A 169 8.08 -9.60 -4.11
CA ILE A 169 7.52 -10.53 -5.10
C ILE A 169 7.65 -9.98 -6.52
N ASP A 170 8.13 -10.82 -7.43
CA ASP A 170 8.24 -10.55 -8.87
C ASP A 170 6.99 -11.03 -9.63
N GLU A 171 6.83 -10.55 -10.87
CA GLU A 171 5.82 -11.04 -11.83
C GLU A 171 5.77 -12.59 -11.86
N GLY A 172 4.54 -13.13 -11.88
CA GLY A 172 4.27 -14.55 -12.01
C GLY A 172 4.51 -15.38 -10.75
N MET A 173 5.13 -14.81 -9.71
CA MET A 173 5.26 -15.48 -8.41
C MET A 173 3.92 -15.52 -7.68
N ARG A 174 3.79 -16.51 -6.78
CA ARG A 174 2.55 -16.78 -6.05
C ARG A 174 2.76 -16.95 -4.55
N LEU A 175 1.91 -16.33 -3.74
CA LEU A 175 1.86 -16.51 -2.29
C LEU A 175 0.58 -17.23 -1.89
N ARG A 176 0.71 -18.44 -1.36
CA ARG A 176 -0.43 -19.22 -0.87
C ARG A 176 -0.88 -18.75 0.51
N PHE A 177 -2.19 -18.65 0.70
CA PHE A 177 -2.85 -18.45 1.99
C PHE A 177 -4.11 -19.31 2.03
N GLY A 178 -4.13 -20.30 2.93
CA GLY A 178 -5.21 -21.30 2.95
C GLY A 178 -5.32 -22.05 1.61
N SER A 179 -6.52 -22.09 1.04
CA SER A 179 -6.79 -22.69 -0.29
C SER A 179 -6.61 -21.71 -1.46
N LEU A 180 -6.30 -20.44 -1.19
CA LEU A 180 -6.13 -19.40 -2.21
C LEU A 180 -4.65 -19.06 -2.40
N GLU A 181 -4.38 -18.35 -3.49
CA GLU A 181 -3.05 -17.79 -3.77
C GLU A 181 -3.17 -16.37 -4.35
N VAL A 182 -2.24 -15.51 -3.95
CA VAL A 182 -2.00 -14.21 -4.57
C VAL A 182 -0.97 -14.40 -5.67
N GLU A 183 -1.36 -14.18 -6.92
CA GLU A 183 -0.50 -14.14 -8.10
C GLU A 183 -0.10 -12.69 -8.39
N ALA A 184 1.20 -12.46 -8.53
CA ALA A 184 1.78 -11.15 -8.75
C ALA A 184 1.79 -10.78 -10.24
N LEU A 185 1.19 -9.64 -10.58
CA LEU A 185 1.22 -9.05 -11.92
C LEU A 185 1.93 -7.70 -11.83
N HIS A 186 3.09 -7.56 -12.47
CA HIS A 186 3.78 -6.29 -12.61
C HIS A 186 3.07 -5.44 -13.68
N THR A 187 2.41 -4.38 -13.22
CA THR A 187 1.58 -3.48 -14.03
C THR A 187 2.06 -2.05 -13.90
N PRO A 188 3.31 -1.75 -14.34
CA PRO A 188 3.89 -0.42 -14.21
C PRO A 188 3.16 0.61 -15.08
N GLY A 189 3.39 1.88 -14.77
CA GLY A 189 2.83 2.99 -15.53
C GLY A 189 2.52 4.18 -14.64
N HIS A 190 1.67 3.96 -13.63
CA HIS A 190 1.46 4.94 -12.55
C HIS A 190 2.74 5.14 -11.73
N THR A 191 3.37 4.04 -11.34
CA THR A 191 4.74 4.01 -10.79
C THR A 191 5.51 2.84 -11.42
N PRO A 192 6.85 2.85 -11.45
CA PRO A 192 7.65 1.76 -12.02
C PRO A 192 7.55 0.45 -11.20
N ALA A 193 7.23 0.53 -9.91
CA ALA A 193 7.12 -0.61 -9.01
C ALA A 193 5.67 -1.13 -8.84
N HIS A 194 4.72 -0.59 -9.61
CA HIS A 194 3.29 -0.87 -9.44
C HIS A 194 2.95 -2.35 -9.74
N MET A 195 2.17 -2.96 -8.85
CA MET A 195 1.69 -4.34 -8.95
C MET A 195 0.16 -4.38 -8.94
N SER A 196 -0.40 -5.36 -9.66
CA SER A 196 -1.76 -5.83 -9.49
C SER A 196 -1.73 -7.25 -8.91
N TRP A 197 -2.70 -7.56 -8.06
CA TRP A 197 -2.76 -8.85 -7.36
C TRP A 197 -3.93 -9.68 -7.88
N LYS A 198 -3.66 -10.85 -8.43
CA LYS A 198 -4.71 -11.76 -8.89
C LYS A 198 -4.97 -12.86 -7.85
N ILE A 199 -6.22 -13.00 -7.44
CA ILE A 199 -6.68 -14.01 -6.47
C ILE A 199 -7.96 -14.66 -7.03
N GLY A 200 -7.86 -15.92 -7.44
CA GLY A 200 -8.98 -16.60 -8.11
C GLY A 200 -9.37 -15.90 -9.42
N ASP A 201 -10.63 -15.45 -9.49
CA ASP A 201 -11.24 -14.72 -10.61
C ASP A 201 -11.17 -13.19 -10.48
N ALA A 202 -10.56 -12.69 -9.40
CA ALA A 202 -10.45 -11.28 -9.09
C ALA A 202 -9.03 -10.74 -9.28
N VAL A 203 -8.92 -9.50 -9.77
CA VAL A 203 -7.67 -8.74 -9.86
C VAL A 203 -7.82 -7.42 -9.11
N PHE A 204 -6.96 -7.20 -8.13
CA PHE A 204 -6.83 -5.94 -7.40
C PHE A 204 -5.85 -5.06 -8.17
N LEU A 205 -6.37 -3.99 -8.74
CA LEU A 205 -5.74 -3.23 -9.81
C LEU A 205 -4.65 -2.29 -9.34
N GLY A 206 -4.61 -1.92 -8.05
CA GLY A 206 -3.90 -0.73 -7.61
C GLY A 206 -4.40 0.52 -8.37
N ASP A 207 -3.51 1.46 -8.61
CA ASP A 207 -3.76 2.65 -9.42
C ASP A 207 -3.32 2.42 -10.87
N THR A 208 -4.07 1.57 -11.57
CA THR A 208 -3.95 1.39 -13.04
C THR A 208 -5.21 1.89 -13.73
N LEU A 209 -6.32 1.20 -13.49
CA LEU A 209 -7.66 1.57 -13.92
C LEU A 209 -8.49 2.00 -12.71
N PHE A 210 -9.31 3.02 -12.91
CA PHE A 210 -10.41 3.37 -12.01
C PHE A 210 -11.73 2.82 -12.54
N MET A 211 -12.85 3.14 -11.89
CA MET A 211 -14.17 2.82 -12.44
C MET A 211 -14.31 3.38 -13.86
N PRO A 212 -15.06 2.70 -14.77
CA PRO A 212 -15.09 3.07 -16.19
C PRO A 212 -15.45 4.54 -16.45
N ASP A 213 -16.32 5.11 -15.62
CA ASP A 213 -16.75 6.50 -15.71
C ASP A 213 -15.71 7.54 -15.24
N TYR A 214 -14.63 7.09 -14.59
CA TYR A 214 -13.53 7.93 -14.14
C TYR A 214 -12.28 7.78 -15.01
N GLY A 215 -11.97 6.56 -15.45
CA GLY A 215 -10.90 6.27 -16.41
C GLY A 215 -9.64 5.65 -15.81
N THR A 216 -8.50 6.34 -15.89
CA THR A 216 -7.17 5.80 -15.53
C THR A 216 -6.39 6.70 -14.56
N ALA A 217 -5.41 6.10 -13.88
CA ALA A 217 -4.47 6.79 -13.00
C ALA A 217 -3.57 7.79 -13.75
N ARG A 218 -3.00 8.73 -13.00
CA ARG A 218 -1.97 9.68 -13.48
C ARG A 218 -0.62 8.99 -13.68
N CYS A 219 0.26 9.53 -14.51
CA CYS A 219 1.55 8.95 -14.87
C CYS A 219 2.75 9.90 -14.70
N ASP A 220 2.56 11.03 -14.03
CA ASP A 220 3.58 12.08 -13.81
C ASP A 220 4.33 11.95 -12.47
N PHE A 221 4.07 10.87 -11.72
CA PHE A 221 4.91 10.50 -10.60
C PHE A 221 6.33 10.16 -11.10
N PRO A 222 7.41 10.38 -10.32
CA PRO A 222 8.76 10.03 -10.77
C PRO A 222 8.88 8.59 -11.27
N GLY A 223 9.25 8.44 -12.55
CA GLY A 223 9.34 7.14 -13.24
C GLY A 223 8.03 6.60 -13.81
N GLY A 224 6.93 7.33 -13.66
CA GLY A 224 5.66 7.03 -14.33
C GLY A 224 5.75 7.24 -15.85
N SER A 225 4.89 6.54 -16.60
CA SER A 225 4.82 6.64 -18.05
C SER A 225 3.45 6.23 -18.55
N ALA A 226 2.76 7.15 -19.23
CA ALA A 226 1.47 6.87 -19.87
C ALA A 226 1.57 5.73 -20.90
N SER A 227 2.69 5.66 -21.62
CA SER A 227 2.90 4.63 -22.63
C SER A 227 3.11 3.26 -22.00
N THR A 228 3.80 3.18 -20.86
CA THR A 228 3.92 1.94 -20.07
C THR A 228 2.60 1.56 -19.41
N LEU A 229 1.83 2.54 -18.91
CA LEU A 229 0.51 2.29 -18.34
C LEU A 229 -0.44 1.70 -19.38
N TYR A 230 -0.42 2.22 -20.61
CA TYR A 230 -1.18 1.65 -21.73
C TYR A 230 -0.84 0.18 -21.93
N ASP A 231 0.45 -0.18 -22.02
CA ASP A 231 0.89 -1.56 -22.25
C ASP A 231 0.45 -2.49 -21.09
N SER A 232 0.49 -2.02 -19.84
CA SER A 232 -0.05 -2.72 -18.67
C SER A 232 -1.56 -2.94 -18.75
N ILE A 233 -2.32 -1.91 -19.15
CA ILE A 233 -3.78 -2.00 -19.32
C ILE A 233 -4.14 -2.98 -20.45
N GLN A 234 -3.41 -2.99 -21.56
CA GLN A 234 -3.67 -3.94 -22.64
C GLN A 234 -3.43 -5.40 -22.21
N ARG A 235 -2.42 -5.65 -21.35
CA ARG A 235 -2.23 -6.97 -20.72
C ARG A 235 -3.41 -7.36 -19.83
N LEU A 236 -3.97 -6.43 -19.06
CA LEU A 236 -5.16 -6.66 -18.25
C LEU A 236 -6.40 -6.91 -19.14
N TYR A 237 -6.55 -6.17 -20.24
CA TYR A 237 -7.65 -6.32 -21.19
C TYR A 237 -7.62 -7.62 -22.02
N ALA A 238 -6.46 -8.29 -22.05
CA ALA A 238 -6.32 -9.62 -22.65
C ALA A 238 -6.88 -10.76 -21.77
N MET A 239 -7.23 -10.48 -20.51
CA MET A 239 -7.90 -11.43 -19.63
C MET A 239 -9.37 -11.67 -20.06
N PRO A 240 -10.02 -12.77 -19.61
CA PRO A 240 -11.43 -13.02 -19.89
C PRO A 240 -12.33 -11.84 -19.49
N GLU A 241 -13.35 -11.54 -20.29
CA GLU A 241 -14.22 -10.38 -20.03
C GLU A 241 -14.92 -10.41 -18.65
N ALA A 242 -15.19 -11.62 -18.14
CA ALA A 242 -15.80 -11.84 -16.84
C ALA A 242 -14.85 -11.65 -15.65
N THR A 243 -13.54 -11.43 -15.89
CA THR A 243 -12.56 -11.20 -14.82
C THR A 243 -12.98 -9.97 -14.01
N ARG A 244 -13.12 -10.15 -12.70
CA ARG A 244 -13.53 -9.09 -11.78
C ARG A 244 -12.33 -8.20 -11.48
N LEU A 245 -12.51 -6.90 -11.60
CA LEU A 245 -11.47 -5.91 -11.38
C LEU A 245 -11.85 -5.04 -10.20
N PHE A 246 -10.95 -4.91 -9.23
CA PHE A 246 -11.13 -4.15 -8.00
C PHE A 246 -10.20 -2.94 -7.98
N VAL A 247 -10.77 -1.74 -7.89
CA VAL A 247 -10.04 -0.48 -8.00
C VAL A 247 -9.43 -0.07 -6.65
N CYS A 248 -8.29 0.62 -6.64
CA CYS A 248 -7.69 1.11 -5.40
C CYS A 248 -8.36 2.38 -4.88
N HIS A 249 -8.92 3.20 -5.77
CA HIS A 249 -9.61 4.43 -5.40
C HIS A 249 -10.93 4.59 -6.16
N ASP A 250 -11.88 5.25 -5.51
CA ASP A 250 -13.09 5.73 -6.15
C ASP A 250 -13.44 7.16 -5.72
N TYR A 251 -13.39 8.08 -6.68
CA TYR A 251 -13.61 9.51 -6.46
C TYR A 251 -15.06 9.95 -6.68
N ARG A 252 -15.99 9.01 -6.92
CA ARG A 252 -17.43 9.26 -7.01
C ARG A 252 -17.81 10.40 -8.00
N PRO A 253 -17.39 10.33 -9.28
CA PRO A 253 -17.69 11.38 -10.25
C PRO A 253 -19.21 11.63 -10.32
N GLY A 254 -19.60 12.91 -10.34
CA GLY A 254 -21.02 13.28 -10.33
C GLY A 254 -21.77 13.01 -9.01
N GLY A 255 -21.06 12.67 -7.93
CA GLY A 255 -21.66 12.42 -6.61
C GLY A 255 -22.34 11.06 -6.48
N ARG A 256 -22.00 10.09 -7.34
CA ARG A 256 -22.53 8.73 -7.25
C ARG A 256 -22.06 7.99 -5.97
N PRO A 257 -22.73 6.91 -5.56
CA PRO A 257 -22.23 6.04 -4.49
C PRO A 257 -20.83 5.48 -4.79
N VAL A 258 -20.15 5.02 -3.73
CA VAL A 258 -18.85 4.34 -3.86
C VAL A 258 -19.04 3.06 -4.67
N GLU A 259 -18.22 2.88 -5.69
CA GLU A 259 -18.08 1.66 -6.46
C GLU A 259 -16.64 1.14 -6.36
N HIS A 260 -16.51 -0.17 -6.24
CA HIS A 260 -15.21 -0.82 -5.97
C HIS A 260 -14.90 -1.96 -6.94
N GLN A 261 -15.86 -2.36 -7.77
CA GLN A 261 -15.74 -3.51 -8.66
C GLN A 261 -16.27 -3.18 -10.05
N THR A 262 -15.53 -3.58 -11.06
CA THR A 262 -15.96 -3.66 -12.46
C THR A 262 -15.46 -4.97 -13.08
N SER A 263 -15.45 -5.07 -14.40
CA SER A 263 -14.93 -6.22 -15.14
C SER A 263 -14.10 -5.78 -16.34
N VAL A 264 -13.26 -6.69 -16.85
CA VAL A 264 -12.51 -6.45 -18.09
C VAL A 264 -13.44 -6.06 -19.24
N GLY A 265 -14.56 -6.77 -19.40
CA GLY A 265 -15.53 -6.47 -20.44
C GLY A 265 -16.15 -5.07 -20.30
N GLU A 266 -16.49 -4.65 -19.08
CA GLU A 266 -17.03 -3.31 -18.84
C GLU A 266 -16.01 -2.22 -19.10
N GLN A 267 -14.77 -2.39 -18.65
CA GLN A 267 -13.69 -1.44 -18.92
C GLN A 267 -13.48 -1.24 -20.43
N LYS A 268 -13.38 -2.35 -21.18
CA LYS A 268 -13.24 -2.32 -22.65
C LYS A 268 -14.38 -1.62 -23.37
N ARG A 269 -15.60 -1.61 -22.80
CA ARG A 269 -16.78 -0.99 -23.42
C ARG A 269 -17.05 0.44 -22.97
N LYS A 270 -16.68 0.78 -21.74
CA LYS A 270 -17.20 1.98 -21.05
C LYS A 270 -16.11 2.86 -20.44
N ASN A 271 -14.85 2.45 -20.44
CA ASN A 271 -13.80 3.30 -19.87
C ASN A 271 -13.67 4.59 -20.68
N VAL A 272 -13.92 5.74 -20.04
CA VAL A 272 -14.00 7.04 -20.72
C VAL A 272 -12.65 7.56 -21.23
N GLN A 273 -11.54 6.90 -20.88
CA GLN A 273 -10.18 7.30 -21.26
C GLN A 273 -9.43 6.24 -22.08
N ILE A 274 -9.79 4.95 -21.94
CA ILE A 274 -9.10 3.84 -22.61
C ILE A 274 -10.05 2.64 -22.85
N ASP A 275 -11.04 2.82 -23.72
CA ASP A 275 -11.87 1.71 -24.19
C ASP A 275 -11.12 0.81 -25.19
N ALA A 276 -11.79 -0.22 -25.73
CA ALA A 276 -11.19 -1.17 -26.67
C ALA A 276 -10.81 -0.56 -28.04
N HIS A 277 -11.25 0.67 -28.34
CA HIS A 277 -10.98 1.35 -29.60
C HIS A 277 -9.92 2.45 -29.48
N THR A 278 -9.55 2.79 -28.25
CA THR A 278 -8.54 3.82 -27.96
C THR A 278 -7.16 3.32 -28.34
N THR A 279 -6.48 4.03 -29.25
CA THR A 279 -5.09 3.68 -29.63
C THR A 279 -4.08 4.14 -28.59
N ARG A 280 -2.87 3.60 -28.67
CA ARG A 280 -1.74 3.99 -27.81
C ARG A 280 -1.45 5.49 -27.90
N GLU A 281 -1.42 6.01 -29.12
CA GLU A 281 -1.11 7.43 -29.39
C GLU A 281 -2.19 8.35 -28.81
N GLN A 282 -3.47 7.98 -28.97
CA GLN A 282 -4.59 8.73 -28.42
C GLN A 282 -4.53 8.76 -26.89
N TYR A 283 -4.30 7.60 -26.26
CA TYR A 283 -4.22 7.49 -24.82
C TYR A 283 -3.04 8.28 -24.25
N VAL A 284 -1.84 8.11 -24.81
CA VAL A 284 -0.63 8.80 -24.34
C VAL A 284 -0.80 10.31 -24.44
N ALA A 285 -1.25 10.82 -25.59
CA ALA A 285 -1.47 12.25 -25.78
C ALA A 285 -2.52 12.82 -24.80
N PHE A 286 -3.63 12.09 -24.59
CA PHE A 286 -4.63 12.47 -23.60
C PHE A 286 -4.06 12.49 -22.18
N ARG A 287 -3.36 11.42 -21.79
CA ARG A 287 -2.90 11.20 -20.42
C ARG A 287 -1.84 12.22 -20.01
N GLU A 288 -0.86 12.45 -20.88
CA GLU A 288 0.21 13.44 -20.66
C GLU A 288 -0.34 14.86 -20.59
N LYS A 289 -1.29 15.21 -21.48
CA LYS A 289 -1.97 16.52 -21.41
C LYS A 289 -2.70 16.69 -20.08
N LYS A 290 -3.48 15.69 -19.67
CA LYS A 290 -4.25 15.75 -18.43
C LYS A 290 -3.33 15.81 -17.21
N ASP A 291 -2.24 15.05 -17.19
CA ASP A 291 -1.30 15.06 -16.06
C ASP A 291 -0.62 16.42 -15.87
N ALA A 292 -0.33 17.14 -16.95
CA ALA A 292 0.22 18.50 -16.89
C ALA A 292 -0.75 19.53 -16.24
N GLU A 293 -2.03 19.20 -16.13
CA GLU A 293 -3.08 20.05 -15.53
C GLU A 293 -3.40 19.65 -14.07
N LEU A 294 -2.87 18.53 -13.58
CA LEU A 294 -3.16 18.03 -12.23
C LEU A 294 -2.24 18.63 -11.17
N GLU A 295 -2.82 19.04 -10.05
CA GLU A 295 -2.05 19.36 -8.85
C GLU A 295 -1.44 18.10 -8.23
N ALA A 296 -0.39 18.26 -7.44
CA ALA A 296 0.18 17.16 -6.66
C ALA A 296 -0.83 16.66 -5.61
N PRO A 297 -0.88 15.35 -5.30
CA PRO A 297 -1.74 14.84 -4.24
C PRO A 297 -1.44 15.53 -2.90
N ALA A 298 -2.47 15.89 -2.14
CA ALA A 298 -2.32 16.65 -0.90
C ALA A 298 -1.40 15.98 0.13
N LEU A 299 -1.33 14.64 0.13
CA LEU A 299 -0.53 13.85 1.07
C LEU A 299 0.72 13.22 0.45
N ILE A 300 1.13 13.59 -0.77
CA ILE A 300 2.29 13.00 -1.46
C ILE A 300 3.54 12.97 -0.58
N LEU A 301 3.87 14.08 0.05
CA LEU A 301 5.06 14.22 0.87
C LEU A 301 5.00 13.38 2.16
N PRO A 302 3.96 13.50 3.01
CA PRO A 302 3.78 12.62 4.16
C PRO A 302 3.72 11.13 3.82
N SER A 303 2.93 10.77 2.82
CA SER A 303 2.63 9.38 2.48
C SER A 303 3.87 8.66 1.96
N ILE A 304 4.52 9.21 0.93
CA ILE A 304 5.56 8.46 0.24
C ILE A 304 6.77 8.20 1.14
N GLN A 305 7.16 9.16 1.99
CA GLN A 305 8.29 8.95 2.90
C GLN A 305 7.99 7.85 3.93
N VAL A 306 6.73 7.68 4.36
CA VAL A 306 6.34 6.58 5.25
C VAL A 306 6.24 5.26 4.47
N ASN A 307 5.69 5.29 3.26
CA ASN A 307 5.41 4.08 2.49
C ASN A 307 6.67 3.41 1.93
N ILE A 308 7.70 4.19 1.57
CA ILE A 308 9.02 3.61 1.19
C ILE A 308 9.72 2.88 2.35
N ARG A 309 9.22 3.05 3.59
CA ARG A 309 9.65 2.36 4.82
C ARG A 309 8.69 1.24 5.24
N ALA A 310 7.83 0.76 4.33
CA ALA A 310 6.79 -0.22 4.64
C ALA A 310 5.83 0.24 5.77
N GLY A 311 5.56 1.55 5.86
CA GLY A 311 4.63 2.14 6.82
C GLY A 311 5.27 2.60 8.13
N GLU A 312 6.55 2.29 8.36
CA GLU A 312 7.27 2.77 9.53
C GLU A 312 7.50 4.29 9.45
N LEU A 313 7.33 4.96 10.59
CA LEU A 313 7.65 6.38 10.69
C LEU A 313 9.17 6.60 10.62
N PRO A 314 9.62 7.81 10.29
CA PRO A 314 11.02 8.17 10.46
C PRO A 314 11.50 7.90 11.89
N GLU A 315 12.77 7.53 12.02
CA GLU A 315 13.39 7.37 13.34
C GLU A 315 13.24 8.66 14.15
N PRO A 316 12.88 8.56 15.45
CA PRO A 316 12.81 9.73 16.31
C PRO A 316 14.16 10.45 16.40
N ALA A 317 14.12 11.78 16.40
CA ALA A 317 15.28 12.60 16.73
C ALA A 317 15.66 12.43 18.22
N ALA A 318 16.75 13.07 18.66
CA ALA A 318 17.24 12.98 20.04
C ALA A 318 16.22 13.40 21.11
N ASN A 319 15.19 14.16 20.74
CA ASN A 319 14.08 14.55 21.61
C ASN A 319 12.93 13.54 21.68
N GLY A 320 13.09 12.35 21.07
CA GLY A 320 12.08 11.29 21.03
C GLY A 320 10.92 11.54 20.07
N THR A 321 10.98 12.58 19.23
CA THR A 321 9.92 12.89 18.25
C THR A 321 10.36 12.50 16.84
N ALA A 322 9.50 11.79 16.11
CA ALA A 322 9.68 11.55 14.68
C ALA A 322 9.18 12.77 13.87
N TYR A 323 9.94 13.14 12.84
CA TYR A 323 9.62 14.30 11.98
C TYR A 323 9.51 13.87 10.53
N LEU A 324 8.43 14.31 9.87
CA LEU A 324 8.33 14.24 8.42
C LEU A 324 9.18 15.37 7.81
N LYS A 325 9.93 15.05 6.75
CA LYS A 325 10.68 16.06 5.98
C LYS A 325 9.80 16.55 4.83
N ILE A 326 9.68 17.87 4.70
CA ILE A 326 8.96 18.54 3.61
C ILE A 326 10.02 19.31 2.80
N PRO A 327 10.50 18.76 1.68
CA PRO A 327 11.50 19.41 0.86
C PRO A 327 10.85 20.57 0.09
N LEU A 328 11.44 21.76 0.22
CA LEU A 328 10.97 22.96 -0.49
C LEU A 328 11.37 22.87 -1.96
N ASP A 329 10.41 23.15 -2.85
CA ASP A 329 10.62 23.27 -4.30
C ASP A 329 11.26 22.04 -4.99
N LYS A 330 11.05 20.83 -4.43
CA LYS A 330 11.60 19.57 -4.96
C LYS A 330 10.61 18.66 -5.67
N LEU A 331 9.31 18.84 -5.45
CA LEU A 331 8.26 18.00 -6.04
C LEU A 331 7.26 18.89 -6.81
N GLY A 332 6.89 18.46 -8.02
CA GLY A 332 5.86 19.14 -8.83
C GLY A 332 6.33 20.32 -9.70
N GLY A 333 7.61 20.39 -10.07
CA GLY A 333 8.13 21.39 -11.00
C GLY A 333 8.29 20.86 -12.43
N CYS A 334 7.25 20.94 -13.26
CA CYS A 334 7.49 21.19 -14.69
C CYS A 334 8.12 22.58 -14.77
N GLY A 335 9.35 22.65 -15.29
CA GLY A 335 10.20 23.84 -15.38
C GLY A 335 9.55 25.18 -15.05
N ARG A 336 9.98 25.77 -13.94
CA ARG A 336 10.11 27.22 -13.78
C ARG A 336 11.44 27.53 -13.12
#